data_AF-A0A089KLW7-F1
#
_entry.id   AF-A0A089KLW7-F1
#
_cell.length_a   1.000
_cell.length_b   1.000
_cell.length_c   1.000
_cell.angle_alpha   90.00
_cell.angle_beta   90.00
_cell.angle_gamma   90.00
#
_symmetry.space_group_name_H-M   'P 1'
#
loop_
_entity.id
_entity.type
_entity.pdbx_description
1 polymer ?
#
loop_
_entity_poly.entity_id
_entity_poly.type
_entity_poly.pdbx_seq_one_letter_code
_entity_poly.pdbx_strand_id
1 'polypeptide(L)'
;MIHEISGGTSSLELYDDYLVIKPSNVQKLNGHTQTIPLEQVVTISIVKPFLRVPYLQVITPGLKTSKKDNVKGAAANVVLIQPGKMKTAEKIRDYIASYKSARNNRTASPAPAGSIDDLRQLAELRDSGVITTQEFEAKKKQILGL
;
A
#
# COMPACT_ATOMS: atom_id res chain seq x y z
N MET A 1 -10.37 6.26 -12.38
CA MET A 1 -9.51 5.15 -12.81
C MET A 1 -8.27 5.72 -13.47
N ILE A 2 -7.09 5.42 -12.93
CA ILE A 2 -5.78 5.98 -13.34
C ILE A 2 -5.06 5.01 -14.28
N HIS A 3 -4.99 3.75 -13.88
CA HIS A 3 -4.36 2.68 -14.65
C HIS A 3 -5.23 1.43 -14.63
N GLU A 4 -5.12 0.64 -15.67
CA GLU A 4 -5.79 -0.65 -15.78
C GLU A 4 -4.84 -1.66 -16.44
N ILE A 5 -4.84 -2.89 -15.94
CA ILE A 5 -4.16 -4.01 -16.57
C ILE A 5 -5.04 -5.26 -16.50
N SER A 6 -5.19 -5.96 -17.62
CA SER A 6 -5.93 -7.21 -17.71
C SER A 6 -5.05 -8.33 -18.22
N GLY A 7 -5.32 -9.54 -17.72
CA GLY A 7 -4.61 -10.77 -18.05
C GLY A 7 -5.57 -11.96 -18.04
N GLY A 8 -5.10 -13.10 -18.54
CA GLY A 8 -5.95 -14.28 -18.75
C GLY A 8 -6.72 -14.75 -17.50
N THR A 9 -6.20 -14.49 -16.30
CA THR A 9 -6.78 -14.94 -15.03
C THR A 9 -7.58 -13.87 -14.28
N SER A 10 -7.34 -12.58 -14.54
CA SER A 10 -7.89 -11.46 -13.77
C SER A 10 -7.57 -10.11 -14.41
N SER A 11 -8.21 -9.05 -13.94
CA SER A 11 -7.84 -7.67 -14.21
C SER A 11 -7.65 -6.88 -12.92
N LEU A 12 -6.89 -5.79 -13.01
CA LEU A 12 -6.70 -4.82 -11.95
C LEU A 12 -6.99 -3.42 -12.50
N GLU A 13 -7.82 -2.70 -11.76
CA GLU A 13 -8.13 -1.29 -11.97
C GLU A 13 -7.59 -0.49 -10.78
N LEU A 14 -6.78 0.52 -11.06
CA LEU A 14 -6.18 1.40 -10.07
C LEU A 14 -6.93 2.73 -10.02
N TYR A 15 -7.28 3.16 -8.81
CA TYR A 15 -7.89 4.45 -8.50
C TYR A 15 -6.96 5.25 -7.57
N ASP A 16 -7.39 6.44 -7.15
CA ASP A 16 -6.58 7.37 -6.38
C ASP A 16 -6.20 6.82 -5.00
N ASP A 17 -7.12 6.13 -4.34
CA ASP A 17 -7.06 5.68 -2.94
C ASP A 17 -7.29 4.17 -2.76
N TYR A 18 -7.80 3.48 -3.77
CA TYR A 18 -7.97 2.02 -3.78
C TYR A 18 -7.62 1.40 -5.14
N LEU A 19 -7.52 0.07 -5.16
CA LEU A 19 -7.47 -0.73 -6.38
C LEU A 19 -8.53 -1.82 -6.34
N VAL A 20 -8.94 -2.29 -7.51
CA VAL A 20 -9.93 -3.36 -7.66
C VAL A 20 -9.32 -4.48 -8.47
N ILE A 21 -9.37 -5.72 -7.97
CA ILE A 21 -8.96 -6.93 -8.69
C ILE A 21 -10.20 -7.73 -9.03
N LYS A 22 -10.43 -7.99 -10.32
CA LYS A 22 -11.59 -8.74 -10.82
C LYS A 22 -11.13 -10.07 -11.40
N PRO A 23 -11.81 -11.19 -11.12
CA PRO A 23 -11.54 -12.45 -11.81
C PRO A 23 -11.90 -12.31 -13.30
N SER A 24 -11.15 -12.99 -14.16
CA SER A 24 -11.49 -13.05 -15.59
C SER A 24 -12.65 -14.02 -15.81
N ASN A 25 -13.62 -13.63 -16.63
CA ASN A 25 -14.74 -14.51 -17.04
C ASN A 25 -14.31 -15.64 -17.98
N VAL A 26 -13.08 -15.59 -18.50
CA VAL A 26 -12.56 -16.50 -19.54
C VAL A 26 -12.15 -17.86 -18.96
N GLN A 27 -11.88 -17.94 -17.65
CA GLN A 27 -11.46 -19.16 -16.99
C GLN A 27 -12.22 -19.27 -15.67
N LYS A 28 -12.91 -20.40 -15.41
CA LYS A 28 -13.61 -20.69 -14.13
C LYS A 28 -12.59 -20.80 -12.99
N LEU A 29 -12.03 -19.66 -12.61
CA LEU A 29 -11.10 -19.51 -11.51
C LEU A 29 -11.89 -19.11 -10.28
N ASN A 30 -11.59 -19.77 -9.16
CA ASN A 30 -12.08 -19.34 -7.87
C ASN A 30 -11.53 -17.93 -7.61
N GLY A 31 -12.41 -16.97 -7.34
CA GLY A 31 -12.03 -15.58 -7.12
C GLY A 31 -13.26 -14.70 -7.13
N HIS A 32 -13.26 -13.69 -6.27
CA HIS A 32 -14.30 -12.66 -6.24
C HIS A 32 -13.66 -11.33 -6.60
N THR A 33 -14.48 -10.38 -7.04
CA THR A 33 -14.04 -8.99 -7.15
C THR A 33 -13.62 -8.50 -5.77
N GLN A 34 -12.39 -8.03 -5.65
CA GLN A 34 -11.83 -7.51 -4.41
C GLN A 34 -11.49 -6.05 -4.59
N THR A 35 -11.95 -5.22 -3.65
CA THR A 35 -11.53 -3.82 -3.54
C THR A 35 -10.53 -3.72 -2.39
N ILE A 36 -9.33 -3.25 -2.67
CA ILE A 36 -8.23 -3.16 -1.73
C ILE A 36 -7.82 -1.68 -1.61
N PRO A 37 -8.04 -1.04 -0.45
CA PRO A 37 -7.50 0.29 -0.19
C PRO A 37 -5.99 0.30 -0.39
N LEU A 38 -5.44 1.33 -1.04
CA LEU A 38 -3.99 1.44 -1.24
C LEU A 38 -3.24 1.46 0.09
N GLU A 39 -3.89 1.89 1.17
CA GLU A 39 -3.38 1.82 2.54
C GLU A 39 -3.03 0.40 2.99
N GLN A 40 -3.82 -0.58 2.56
CA GLN A 40 -3.62 -2.00 2.90
C GLN A 40 -2.65 -2.70 1.93
N VAL A 41 -2.27 -2.06 0.83
CA VAL A 41 -1.24 -2.60 -0.06
C VAL A 41 0.12 -2.42 0.60
N VAL A 42 0.87 -3.50 0.81
CA VAL A 42 2.26 -3.42 1.28
C VAL A 42 3.16 -3.02 0.12
N THR A 43 3.05 -3.75 -1.00
CA THR A 43 3.85 -3.50 -2.21
C THR A 43 3.22 -4.16 -3.43
N ILE A 44 3.70 -3.80 -4.61
CA ILE A 44 3.42 -4.48 -5.87
C ILE A 44 4.67 -5.23 -6.33
N SER A 45 4.56 -6.55 -6.46
CA SER A 45 5.63 -7.40 -6.99
C SER A 45 5.39 -7.70 -8.46
N ILE A 46 6.40 -7.50 -9.31
CA ILE A 46 6.39 -7.94 -10.71
C ILE A 46 7.34 -9.12 -10.84
N VAL A 47 6.79 -10.30 -11.09
CA VAL A 47 7.54 -11.54 -11.24
C VAL A 47 7.71 -11.85 -12.72
N LYS A 48 8.97 -12.08 -13.15
CA LYS A 48 9.34 -12.39 -14.54
C LYS A 48 9.97 -13.79 -14.63
N PRO A 49 9.16 -14.87 -14.70
CA PRO A 49 9.69 -16.23 -14.84
C PRO A 49 10.27 -16.46 -16.24
N PHE A 50 11.29 -17.33 -16.35
CA PHE A 50 11.95 -17.61 -17.64
C PHE A 50 11.06 -18.31 -18.68
N LEU A 51 10.17 -19.23 -18.25
CA LEU A 51 9.32 -20.05 -19.14
C LEU A 51 7.81 -19.84 -18.95
N ARG A 52 7.40 -18.86 -18.13
CA ARG A 52 5.98 -18.61 -17.85
C ARG A 52 5.66 -17.14 -18.06
N VAL A 53 4.38 -16.87 -18.29
CA VAL A 53 3.86 -15.50 -18.43
C VAL A 53 4.20 -14.70 -17.16
N PRO A 54 4.84 -13.52 -17.28
CA PRO A 54 5.10 -12.65 -16.15
C PRO A 54 3.79 -12.20 -15.51
N TYR A 55 3.85 -11.84 -14.24
CA TYR A 55 2.64 -11.43 -13.51
C TYR A 55 2.93 -10.35 -12.49
N LEU A 56 1.89 -9.56 -12.22
CA LEU A 56 1.83 -8.56 -11.18
C LEU A 56 1.09 -9.18 -9.99
N GLN A 57 1.65 -9.05 -8.79
CA GLN A 57 1.02 -9.52 -7.56
C GLN A 57 0.90 -8.37 -6.55
N VAL A 58 -0.31 -8.09 -6.09
CA VAL A 58 -0.56 -7.12 -5.02
C VAL A 58 -0.35 -7.80 -3.68
N ILE A 59 0.67 -7.37 -2.93
CA ILE A 59 0.98 -7.91 -1.62
C ILE A 59 0.21 -7.13 -0.56
N THR A 60 -0.64 -7.81 0.20
CA THR A 60 -1.39 -7.27 1.35
C THR A 60 -1.00 -8.00 2.64
N PRO A 61 -1.25 -7.43 3.83
CA PRO A 61 -1.03 -8.13 5.09
C PRO A 61 -1.75 -9.49 5.10
N GLY A 62 -1.04 -10.54 5.55
CA GLY A 62 -1.58 -11.89 5.65
C GLY A 62 -1.67 -12.67 4.34
N LEU A 63 -1.29 -12.10 3.18
CA LEU A 63 -1.26 -12.85 1.92
C LEU A 63 -0.14 -13.90 1.95
N LYS A 64 -0.51 -15.18 1.89
CA LYS A 64 0.44 -16.30 1.76
C LYS A 64 0.81 -16.50 0.29
N THR A 65 2.02 -16.09 -0.08
CA THR A 65 2.52 -16.23 -1.45
C THR A 65 2.95 -17.67 -1.76
N SER A 66 2.71 -18.14 -2.98
CA SER A 66 3.10 -19.46 -3.48
C SER A 66 3.54 -19.42 -4.94
N LYS A 67 4.40 -20.35 -5.35
CA LYS A 67 4.87 -20.52 -6.74
C LYS A 67 3.74 -20.83 -7.76
N LYS A 68 2.53 -21.12 -7.29
CA LYS A 68 1.34 -21.41 -8.10
C LYS A 68 0.33 -20.24 -8.12
N ASP A 69 0.66 -19.07 -7.59
CA ASP A 69 -0.31 -17.98 -7.52
C ASP A 69 -0.68 -17.40 -8.90
N ASN A 70 0.21 -17.55 -9.89
CA ASN A 70 -0.05 -17.16 -11.27
C ASN A 70 -1.27 -17.88 -11.90
N VAL A 71 -1.64 -19.06 -11.40
CA VAL A 71 -2.85 -19.78 -11.85
C VAL A 71 -4.07 -19.52 -10.97
N LYS A 72 -3.95 -18.78 -9.87
CA LYS A 72 -5.06 -18.43 -8.97
C LYS A 72 -5.71 -17.09 -9.29
N GLY A 73 -5.03 -16.22 -10.05
CA GLY A 73 -5.57 -14.92 -10.47
C GLY A 73 -6.01 -14.06 -9.30
N ALA A 74 -7.25 -13.56 -9.35
CA ALA A 74 -7.81 -12.67 -8.35
C ALA A 74 -7.76 -13.23 -6.92
N ALA A 75 -7.94 -14.54 -6.70
CA ALA A 75 -7.88 -15.13 -5.36
C ALA A 75 -6.49 -15.06 -4.69
N ALA A 76 -5.43 -14.81 -5.46
CA ALA A 76 -4.07 -14.60 -4.94
C ALA A 76 -3.56 -13.17 -5.19
N ASN A 77 -4.47 -12.25 -5.51
CA ASN A 77 -4.17 -10.87 -5.90
C ASN A 77 -3.20 -10.77 -7.09
N VAL A 78 -3.24 -11.74 -8.00
CA VAL A 78 -2.35 -11.81 -9.16
C VAL A 78 -3.10 -11.37 -10.40
N VAL A 79 -2.42 -10.62 -11.28
CA VAL A 79 -2.81 -10.34 -12.66
C VAL A 79 -1.69 -10.74 -13.60
N LEU A 80 -1.98 -11.57 -14.60
CA LEU A 80 -0.99 -11.90 -15.64
C LEU A 80 -0.68 -10.67 -16.51
N ILE A 81 0.59 -10.44 -16.78
CA ILE A 81 1.05 -9.34 -17.62
C ILE A 81 1.13 -9.84 -19.06
N GLN A 82 0.19 -9.41 -19.90
CA GLN A 82 0.19 -9.72 -21.31
C GLN A 82 1.39 -9.07 -22.03
N PRO A 83 1.84 -9.63 -23.17
CA PRO A 83 2.83 -8.98 -24.03
C PRO A 83 2.47 -7.52 -24.33
N GLY A 84 3.44 -6.62 -24.22
CA GLY A 84 3.23 -5.17 -24.41
C GLY A 84 2.66 -4.41 -23.19
N LYS A 85 2.17 -5.09 -22.15
CA LYS A 85 1.61 -4.44 -20.95
C LYS A 85 2.61 -4.27 -19.79
N MET A 86 3.88 -4.65 -20.00
CA MET A 86 4.92 -4.55 -18.96
C MET A 86 5.09 -3.11 -18.43
N LYS A 87 5.10 -2.12 -19.33
CA LYS A 87 5.19 -0.71 -18.94
C LYS A 87 4.02 -0.27 -18.07
N THR A 88 2.81 -0.80 -18.31
CA THR A 88 1.63 -0.51 -17.49
C THR A 88 1.77 -1.12 -16.10
N ALA A 89 2.26 -2.36 -15.99
CA ALA A 89 2.54 -2.99 -14.71
C ALA A 89 3.57 -2.21 -13.88
N GLU A 90 4.64 -1.71 -14.53
CA GLU A 90 5.65 -0.86 -13.90
C GLU A 90 5.05 0.46 -13.42
N LYS A 91 4.23 1.14 -14.24
CA LYS A 91 3.51 2.36 -13.83
C LYS A 91 2.61 2.14 -12.61
N ILE A 92 1.88 1.02 -12.54
CA ILE A 92 1.04 0.67 -11.39
C ILE A 92 1.89 0.51 -10.12
N ARG A 93 3.00 -0.23 -10.22
CA ARG A 93 3.94 -0.39 -9.10
C ARG A 93 4.48 0.96 -8.64
N ASP A 94 4.94 1.78 -9.58
CA ASP A 94 5.60 3.06 -9.27
C ASP A 94 4.60 4.07 -8.69
N TYR A 95 3.35 4.06 -9.16
CA TYR A 95 2.26 4.86 -8.59
C TYR A 95 2.01 4.48 -7.12
N ILE A 96 1.85 3.19 -6.82
CA ILE A 96 1.58 2.71 -5.46
C ILE A 96 2.77 2.99 -4.54
N ALA A 97 4.00 2.82 -5.03
CA ALA A 97 5.20 3.20 -4.28
C ALA A 97 5.21 4.70 -3.95
N SER A 98 4.91 5.55 -4.93
CA SER A 98 4.83 7.00 -4.75
C SER A 98 3.73 7.42 -3.78
N TYR A 99 2.55 6.79 -3.89
CA TYR A 99 1.44 6.98 -2.95
C TYR A 99 1.86 6.69 -1.50
N LYS A 100 2.62 5.60 -1.29
CA LYS A 100 3.14 5.22 0.02
C LYS A 100 4.19 6.19 0.54
N SER A 101 5.15 6.59 -0.29
CA SER A 101 6.16 7.57 0.08
C SER A 101 5.54 8.92 0.45
N ALA A 102 4.57 9.39 -0.33
CA ALA A 102 3.85 10.63 -0.05
C ALA A 102 3.03 10.56 1.24
N ARG A 103 2.52 9.37 1.61
CA ARG A 103 1.79 9.20 2.87
C ARG A 103 2.71 9.06 4.08
N ASN A 104 3.82 8.35 3.94
CA ASN A 104 4.86 8.28 4.97
C ASN A 104 5.46 9.67 5.26
N ASN A 105 5.58 10.51 4.23
CA ASN A 105 5.98 11.91 4.40
C ASN A 105 4.87 12.78 5.00
N ARG A 106 3.59 12.46 4.80
CA ARG A 106 2.47 13.13 5.47
C ARG A 106 2.34 12.75 6.96
N THR A 107 2.73 11.54 7.35
CA THR A 107 2.93 11.20 8.77
C THR A 107 4.19 11.85 9.38
N ALA A 108 5.02 12.48 8.56
CA ALA A 108 6.14 13.33 8.97
C ALA A 108 5.88 14.83 8.70
N SER A 109 4.62 15.22 8.48
CA SER A 109 4.22 16.62 8.61
C SER A 109 3.90 16.86 10.09
N PRO A 110 4.39 17.95 10.72
CA PRO A 110 4.04 18.24 12.10
C PRO A 110 2.51 18.30 12.20
N ALA A 111 1.95 17.60 13.18
CA ALA A 111 0.59 17.89 13.62
C ALA A 111 0.47 19.42 13.78
N PRO A 112 -0.69 20.03 13.44
CA PRO A 112 -0.88 21.45 13.67
C PRO A 112 -0.55 21.73 15.14
N ALA A 113 0.49 22.53 15.35
CA ALA A 113 0.90 22.95 16.67
C ALA A 113 -0.28 23.67 17.33
N GLY A 114 -0.70 23.19 18.51
CA GLY A 114 -1.53 24.00 19.40
C GLY A 114 -2.82 23.37 19.94
N SER A 115 -2.84 22.09 20.32
CA SER A 115 -3.87 21.60 21.24
C SER A 115 -3.31 21.45 22.65
N ILE A 116 -3.99 22.05 23.64
CA ILE A 116 -3.66 21.95 25.07
C ILE A 116 -3.60 20.48 25.54
N ASP A 117 -4.33 19.59 24.88
CA ASP A 117 -4.30 18.14 25.13
C ASP A 117 -2.94 17.50 24.82
N ASP A 118 -2.18 18.00 23.83
CA ASP A 118 -0.86 17.47 23.50
C ASP A 118 0.18 17.78 24.59
N LEU A 119 0.01 18.95 25.27
CA LEU A 119 0.83 19.31 26.42
C LEU A 119 0.52 18.44 27.63
N ARG A 120 -0.75 18.05 27.81
CA ARG A 120 -1.17 17.16 28.90
C ARG A 120 -0.60 15.76 28.73
N GLN A 121 -0.67 15.20 27.53
CA GLN A 121 -0.07 13.90 27.22
C GLN A 121 1.45 13.91 27.36
N LEU A 122 2.12 14.99 26.96
CA LEU A 122 3.57 15.13 27.17
C LEU A 122 3.96 15.20 28.65
N ALA A 123 3.16 15.87 29.49
CA ALA A 123 3.40 15.92 30.92
C ALA A 123 3.24 14.55 31.57
N GLU A 124 2.22 13.78 31.16
CA GLU A 124 2.01 12.41 31.63
C GLU A 124 3.18 11.49 31.27
N LEU A 125 3.70 11.58 30.03
CA LEU A 125 4.86 10.79 29.59
C LEU A 125 6.14 11.13 30.35
N ARG A 126 6.32 12.40 30.73
CA ARG A 126 7.43 12.83 31.58
C ARG A 126 7.27 12.27 33.00
N ASP A 127 6.08 12.39 33.57
CA ASP A 127 5.78 11.96 34.94
C ASP A 127 5.84 10.43 35.08
N SER A 128 5.53 9.69 33.99
CA SER A 128 5.72 8.25 33.91
C SER A 128 7.17 7.82 33.60
N GLY A 129 8.11 8.77 33.48
CA GLY A 129 9.52 8.52 33.20
C GLY A 129 9.82 7.96 31.80
N VAL A 130 8.88 8.06 30.87
CA VAL A 130 9.03 7.58 29.48
C VAL A 130 9.88 8.54 28.66
N ILE A 131 9.83 9.83 28.98
CA ILE A 131 10.69 10.87 28.40
C ILE A 131 11.42 11.64 29.50
N THR A 132 12.62 12.12 29.18
CA THR A 132 13.40 12.95 30.10
C THR A 132 12.89 14.39 30.13
N THR A 133 13.24 15.14 31.19
CA THR A 133 12.88 16.56 31.33
C THR A 133 13.38 17.40 30.14
N GLN A 134 14.54 17.05 29.59
CA GLN A 134 15.12 17.75 28.44
C GLN A 134 14.32 17.49 27.14
N GLU A 135 13.86 16.27 26.92
CA GLU A 135 13.02 15.90 25.77
C GLU A 135 11.63 16.52 25.85
N PHE A 136 11.07 16.63 27.07
CA PHE A 136 9.81 17.32 27.32
C PHE A 136 9.89 18.81 26.96
N GLU A 137 10.92 19.51 27.43
CA GLU A 137 11.11 20.94 27.16
C GLU A 137 11.30 21.24 25.66
N ALA A 138 12.03 20.39 24.93
CA ALA A 138 12.20 20.52 23.48
C ALA A 138 10.86 20.37 22.73
N LYS A 139 10.05 19.37 23.09
CA LYS A 139 8.74 19.15 22.47
C LYS A 139 7.71 20.21 22.86
N LYS A 140 7.74 20.71 24.10
CA LYS A 140 6.87 21.79 24.58
C LYS A 140 7.09 23.09 23.80
N LYS A 141 8.34 23.48 23.54
CA LYS A 141 8.66 24.67 22.73
C LYS A 141 8.16 24.53 21.29
N GLN A 142 8.32 23.34 20.71
CA GLN A 142 7.82 23.04 19.38
C GLN A 142 6.29 23.17 19.28
N ILE A 143 5.55 22.75 20.33
CA ILE A 143 4.07 22.84 20.36
C ILE A 143 3.60 24.28 20.62
N LEU A 144 4.34 25.06 21.40
CA LEU A 144 4.02 26.46 21.69
C LEU A 144 4.49 27.43 20.60
N GLY A 145 5.26 26.96 19.61
CA GLY A 145 5.78 27.78 18.51
C GLY A 145 6.84 28.80 18.94
N LEU A 146 7.63 28.48 19.98
CA LEU A 146 8.66 29.34 20.58
C LEU A 146 10.09 28.90 20.25
#